data_AF-A0A3B9TNI7-F1
#
_entry.id   AF-A0A3B9TNI7-F1
#
_cell.length_a   1.000
_cell.length_b   1.000
_cell.length_c   1.000
_cell.angle_alpha   90.00
_cell.angle_beta   90.00
_cell.angle_gamma   90.00
#
_symmetry.space_group_name_H-M   'P 1'
#
loop_
_entity.id
_entity.type
_entity.pdbx_description
1 polymer ?
#
loop_
_entity_poly.entity_id
_entity_poly.type
_entity_poly.pdbx_seq_one_letter_code
_entity_poly.pdbx_strand_id
1 'polypeptide(L)'
;MRRFWKIECPVCGATAEYTEDSGPDVECSHFDRYDRMEKIAYFNDDLGEEVPVFLDDIAEGCYSFDCPLCKENVEACASSRTGHYHVITECRHFLSIERNEDETFAAEFQDDLGEIHLVDLESI
;
A
#
# COMPACT_ATOMS: atom_id res chain seq x y z
N MET A 1 2.96 -3.17 13.61
CA MET A 1 2.50 -2.62 12.32
C MET A 1 3.62 -2.76 11.29
N ARG A 2 3.28 -3.10 10.03
CA ARG A 2 4.21 -3.11 8.89
C ARG A 2 3.67 -2.16 7.82
N ARG A 3 4.43 -1.12 7.50
CA ARG A 3 4.18 -0.25 6.34
C ARG A 3 4.92 -0.80 5.14
N PHE A 4 4.26 -0.80 3.99
CA PHE A 4 4.84 -1.22 2.73
C PHE A 4 4.13 -0.52 1.58
N TRP A 5 4.65 -0.68 0.36
CA TRP A 5 4.04 -0.17 -0.84
C TRP A 5 3.77 -1.32 -1.80
N LYS A 6 2.60 -1.34 -2.44
CA LYS A 6 2.35 -2.23 -3.57
C LYS A 6 2.59 -1.48 -4.85
N ILE A 7 3.55 -1.93 -5.66
CA ILE A 7 3.95 -1.30 -6.91
C ILE A 7 3.44 -2.16 -8.06
N GLU A 8 2.58 -1.60 -8.90
CA GLU A 8 2.13 -2.26 -10.13
C GLU A 8 3.14 -2.04 -11.27
N CYS A 9 3.56 -3.11 -11.91
CA CYS A 9 4.42 -3.03 -13.08
C CYS A 9 3.64 -2.47 -14.28
N PRO A 10 4.08 -1.36 -14.90
CA PRO A 10 3.38 -0.75 -16.04
C PRO A 10 3.43 -1.61 -17.32
N VAL A 11 4.34 -2.60 -17.38
CA VAL A 11 4.54 -3.44 -18.57
C VAL A 11 3.63 -4.67 -18.54
N CYS A 12 3.61 -5.39 -17.41
CA CYS A 12 2.89 -6.66 -17.29
C CYS A 12 1.74 -6.68 -16.27
N GLY A 13 1.56 -5.61 -15.49
CA GLY A 13 0.53 -5.51 -14.45
C GLY A 13 0.83 -6.34 -13.18
N ALA A 14 1.99 -7.01 -13.09
CA ALA A 14 2.38 -7.72 -11.88
C ALA A 14 2.60 -6.75 -10.72
N THR A 15 2.10 -7.10 -9.54
CA THR A 15 2.23 -6.28 -8.33
C THR A 15 3.39 -6.79 -7.48
N ALA A 16 4.26 -5.89 -7.02
CA ALA A 16 5.36 -6.19 -6.13
C ALA A 16 5.20 -5.45 -4.79
N GLU A 17 5.64 -6.05 -3.68
CA GLU A 17 5.74 -5.34 -2.41
C GLU A 17 7.07 -4.61 -2.32
N TYR A 18 7.07 -3.41 -1.74
CA TYR A 18 8.26 -2.66 -1.40
C TYR A 18 8.20 -2.26 0.07
N THR A 19 9.29 -2.49 0.81
CA THR A 19 9.45 -1.90 2.14
C THR A 19 10.75 -1.11 2.20
N GLU A 20 10.84 -0.11 3.07
CA GLU A 20 12.09 0.65 3.21
C GLU A 20 13.24 -0.22 3.76
N ASP A 21 12.92 -1.23 4.56
CA ASP A 21 13.90 -2.08 5.25
C ASP A 21 14.42 -3.21 4.35
N SER A 22 13.55 -3.82 3.55
CA SER A 22 13.89 -4.97 2.70
C SER A 22 14.11 -4.59 1.23
N GLY A 23 13.76 -3.37 0.83
CA GLY A 23 13.67 -3.00 -0.57
C GLY A 23 12.49 -3.69 -1.28
N PRO A 24 12.50 -3.70 -2.61
CA PRO A 24 11.40 -4.20 -3.42
C PRO A 24 11.50 -5.74 -3.51
N ASP A 25 10.47 -6.43 -3.03
CA ASP A 25 10.25 -7.86 -3.19
C ASP A 25 9.61 -8.13 -4.55
N VAL A 26 10.44 -8.02 -5.59
CA VAL A 26 9.96 -8.01 -6.97
C VAL A 26 10.09 -9.37 -7.61
N GLU A 27 8.97 -10.06 -7.75
CA GLU A 27 8.86 -11.23 -8.62
C GLU A 27 8.71 -10.83 -10.11
N CYS A 28 8.64 -9.53 -10.42
CA CYS A 28 8.50 -9.03 -11.78
C CYS A 28 9.85 -8.94 -12.50
N SER A 29 9.99 -9.64 -13.63
CA SER A 29 11.19 -9.62 -14.47
C SER A 29 11.49 -8.27 -15.13
N HIS A 30 10.50 -7.38 -15.19
CA HIS A 30 10.66 -6.05 -15.77
C HIS A 30 11.22 -5.04 -14.77
N PHE A 31 11.25 -5.31 -13.46
CA PHE A 31 11.79 -4.35 -12.51
C PHE A 31 13.31 -4.30 -12.55
N ASP A 32 13.88 -3.09 -12.61
CA ASP A 32 15.33 -2.87 -12.60
C ASP A 32 15.80 -2.31 -11.26
N ARG A 33 15.35 -1.10 -10.91
CA ARG A 33 15.84 -0.38 -9.73
C ARG A 33 14.85 0.65 -9.23
N TYR A 34 15.06 1.09 -8.00
CA TYR A 34 14.31 2.16 -7.36
C TYR A 34 15.23 3.30 -6.91
N ASP A 35 14.92 4.53 -7.32
CA ASP A 35 15.54 5.76 -6.81
C ASP A 35 14.67 6.37 -5.70
N ARG A 36 15.17 6.26 -4.47
CA ARG A 36 14.49 6.75 -3.27
C ARG A 36 14.44 8.27 -3.18
N MET A 37 15.43 8.98 -3.72
CA MET A 37 15.48 10.44 -3.63
C MET A 37 14.43 11.07 -4.54
N GLU A 38 14.26 10.52 -5.73
CA GLU A 38 13.31 11.04 -6.73
C GLU A 38 11.94 10.34 -6.66
N LYS A 39 11.80 9.30 -5.84
CA LYS A 39 10.61 8.43 -5.77
C LYS A 39 10.25 7.82 -7.14
N ILE A 40 11.26 7.39 -7.89
CA ILE A 40 11.09 6.83 -9.25
C ILE A 40 11.47 5.34 -9.24
N ALA A 41 10.57 4.50 -9.74
CA ALA A 41 10.85 3.11 -10.06
C ALA A 41 11.18 2.98 -11.56
N TYR A 42 12.21 2.21 -11.87
CA TYR A 42 12.67 1.95 -13.23
C TYR A 42 12.34 0.51 -13.60
N PHE A 43 11.70 0.36 -14.75
CA PHE A 43 11.39 -0.93 -15.35
C PHE A 43 12.09 -1.04 -16.70
N ASN A 44 12.33 -2.26 -17.18
CA ASN A 44 12.72 -2.53 -18.56
C ASN A 44 11.50 -3.11 -19.28
N ASP A 45 11.18 -2.61 -20.47
CA ASP A 45 10.16 -3.23 -21.31
C ASP A 45 10.67 -4.52 -22.01
N ASP A 46 9.84 -5.13 -22.86
CA ASP A 46 10.19 -6.35 -23.58
C ASP A 46 11.31 -6.14 -24.64
N LEU A 47 11.68 -4.89 -24.94
CA LEU A 47 12.78 -4.50 -25.82
C LEU A 47 14.05 -4.14 -25.04
N GLY A 48 14.00 -4.08 -23.71
CA GLY A 48 15.09 -3.65 -22.84
C GLY A 48 15.25 -2.14 -22.75
N GLU A 49 14.21 -1.37 -23.10
CA GLU A 49 14.18 0.08 -22.90
C GLU A 49 13.77 0.41 -21.46
N GLU A 50 14.49 1.37 -20.84
CA GLU A 50 14.20 1.82 -19.48
C GLU A 50 12.93 2.69 -19.45
N VAL A 51 11.96 2.30 -18.63
CA VAL A 51 10.68 2.96 -18.40
C VAL A 51 10.67 3.51 -16.96
N PRO A 52 10.96 4.81 -16.77
CA PRO A 52 10.87 5.45 -15.47
C PRO A 52 9.41 5.78 -15.12
N VAL A 53 9.01 5.46 -13.89
CA VAL A 53 7.66 5.77 -13.39
C VAL A 53 7.73 6.30 -11.97
N PHE A 54 7.00 7.39 -11.71
CA PHE A 54 6.87 7.92 -10.37
C PHE A 54 6.07 6.96 -9.50
N LEU A 55 6.53 6.71 -8.26
CA LEU A 55 5.79 5.85 -7.35
C LEU A 55 4.38 6.37 -7.11
N ASP A 56 4.17 7.68 -7.04
CA ASP A 56 2.83 8.24 -6.84
C ASP A 56 1.84 7.86 -7.97
N ASP A 57 2.34 7.38 -9.11
CA ASP A 57 1.54 6.89 -10.22
C ASP A 57 1.22 5.37 -10.15
N ILE A 58 2.07 4.56 -9.52
CA ILE A 58 1.95 3.09 -9.59
C ILE A 58 1.99 2.40 -8.23
N ALA A 59 2.25 3.14 -7.17
CA ALA A 59 2.42 2.64 -5.82
C ALA A 59 1.22 2.99 -4.96
N GLU A 60 0.67 1.98 -4.31
CA GLU A 60 -0.32 2.14 -3.25
C GLU A 60 0.40 2.05 -1.90
N GLY A 61 0.10 2.99 -0.99
CA GLY A 61 0.61 2.93 0.38
C GLY A 61 -0.21 1.92 1.18
N CYS A 62 0.44 0.89 1.71
CA CYS A 62 -0.22 -0.22 2.40
C CYS A 62 0.25 -0.35 3.85
N TYR A 63 -0.67 -0.78 4.70
CA TYR A 63 -0.42 -1.09 6.10
C TYR A 63 -0.94 -2.49 6.41
N SER A 64 -0.14 -3.24 7.17
CA SER A 64 -0.55 -4.46 7.86
C SER A 64 -0.49 -4.24 9.37
N PHE A 65 -1.61 -4.44 10.05
CA PHE A 65 -1.75 -4.24 11.50
C PHE A 65 -2.82 -5.18 12.08
N ASP A 66 -2.81 -5.34 13.40
CA ASP A 66 -3.83 -6.14 14.08
C ASP A 66 -5.03 -5.26 14.43
N CYS A 67 -6.24 -5.72 14.07
CA CYS A 67 -7.47 -5.02 14.42
C CYS A 67 -7.53 -4.79 15.93
N PRO A 68 -7.78 -3.56 16.41
CA PRO A 68 -7.80 -3.27 17.84
C PRO A 68 -8.89 -4.05 18.58
N LEU A 69 -9.99 -4.40 17.90
CA LEU A 69 -11.19 -5.04 18.46
C LEU A 69 -11.08 -6.57 18.50
N CYS A 70 -10.77 -7.23 17.38
CA CYS A 70 -10.73 -8.70 17.29
C CYS A 70 -9.32 -9.31 17.23
N LYS A 71 -8.27 -8.50 17.08
CA LYS A 71 -6.86 -8.93 16.89
C LYS A 71 -6.59 -9.73 15.60
N GLU A 72 -7.53 -9.76 14.66
CA GLU A 72 -7.28 -10.30 13.32
C GLU A 72 -6.36 -9.38 12.53
N ASN A 73 -5.52 -9.96 11.68
CA ASN A 73 -4.63 -9.17 10.83
C ASN A 73 -5.44 -8.50 9.72
N VAL A 74 -5.20 -7.20 9.54
CA VAL A 74 -5.80 -6.36 8.52
C VAL A 74 -4.68 -5.86 7.63
N GLU A 75 -4.83 -6.10 6.33
CA GLU A 75 -4.01 -5.47 5.31
C GLU A 75 -4.88 -4.54 4.45
N ALA A 76 -4.51 -3.27 4.43
CA ALA A 76 -5.25 -2.24 3.69
C ALA A 76 -4.30 -1.32 2.93
N CYS A 77 -4.66 -1.02 1.68
CA CYS A 77 -3.89 -0.16 0.78
C CYS A 77 -4.71 1.07 0.38
N ALA A 78 -4.05 2.22 0.29
CA ALA A 78 -4.61 3.49 -0.10
C ALA A 78 -3.81 4.11 -1.27
N SER A 79 -4.54 4.48 -2.33
CA SER A 79 -3.99 5.05 -3.56
C SER A 79 -4.47 6.50 -3.75
N SER A 80 -3.57 7.36 -4.22
CA SER A 80 -3.86 8.74 -4.63
C SER A 80 -4.70 8.83 -5.92
N ARG A 81 -4.67 7.80 -6.76
CA ARG A 81 -5.26 7.83 -8.12
C ARG A 81 -6.74 7.51 -8.17
N THR A 82 -7.18 6.59 -7.32
CA THR A 82 -8.47 5.92 -7.52
C THR A 82 -9.48 6.25 -6.42
N GLY A 83 -9.05 6.77 -5.26
CA GLY A 83 -9.91 6.82 -4.08
C GLY A 83 -10.50 5.45 -3.72
N HIS A 84 -9.89 4.37 -4.25
CA HIS A 84 -10.31 3.00 -4.09
C HIS A 84 -9.24 2.29 -3.28
N TYR A 85 -9.70 1.58 -2.26
CA TYR A 85 -8.85 0.86 -1.31
C TYR A 85 -8.92 -0.62 -1.63
N HIS A 86 -7.77 -1.27 -1.80
CA HIS A 86 -7.72 -2.72 -1.84
C HIS A 86 -7.52 -3.24 -0.42
N VAL A 87 -8.46 -4.07 0.03
CA VAL A 87 -8.51 -4.60 1.39
C VAL A 87 -8.47 -6.11 1.30
N ILE A 88 -7.48 -6.73 1.94
CA ILE A 88 -7.39 -8.18 2.09
C ILE A 88 -7.47 -8.46 3.59
N THR A 89 -8.67 -8.73 4.10
CA THR A 89 -8.86 -9.08 5.51
C THR A 89 -10.09 -9.96 5.72
N GLU A 90 -10.04 -10.83 6.72
CA GLU A 90 -11.21 -11.54 7.25
C GLU A 90 -11.91 -10.73 8.37
N CYS A 91 -11.33 -9.59 8.75
CA CYS A 91 -11.84 -8.74 9.82
C CYS A 91 -13.18 -8.11 9.47
N ARG A 92 -14.22 -8.53 10.18
CA ARG A 92 -15.58 -7.97 10.05
C ARG A 92 -15.72 -6.56 10.60
N HIS A 93 -14.78 -6.13 11.45
CA HIS A 93 -14.81 -4.84 12.13
C HIS A 93 -14.15 -3.76 11.28
N PHE A 94 -13.30 -4.12 10.31
CA PHE A 94 -12.62 -3.14 9.47
C PHE A 94 -13.55 -2.61 8.37
N LEU A 95 -13.60 -1.30 8.22
CA LEU A 95 -14.41 -0.64 7.19
C LEU A 95 -13.56 -0.08 6.07
N SER A 96 -12.61 0.80 6.41
CA SER A 96 -11.83 1.55 5.43
C SER A 96 -10.49 2.02 6.01
N ILE A 97 -9.58 2.38 5.13
CA ILE A 97 -8.40 3.19 5.42
C ILE A 97 -8.52 4.45 4.58
N GLU A 98 -8.08 5.60 5.08
CA GLU A 98 -8.01 6.84 4.32
C GLU A 98 -6.65 7.50 4.51
N ARG A 99 -6.20 8.22 3.47
CA ARG A 99 -5.01 9.06 3.54
C ARG A 99 -5.44 10.49 3.81
N ASN A 100 -4.99 11.04 4.94
CA ASN A 100 -5.22 12.42 5.33
C ASN A 100 -4.42 13.40 4.45
N GLU A 101 -4.78 14.68 4.50
CA GLU A 101 -4.10 15.76 3.75
C GLU A 101 -2.62 15.94 4.13
N ASP A 102 -2.24 15.55 5.35
CA ASP A 102 -0.87 15.59 5.88
C ASP A 102 -0.06 14.31 5.57
N GLU A 103 -0.57 13.47 4.68
CA GLU A 103 -0.01 12.17 4.29
C GLU A 103 -0.03 11.09 5.39
N THR A 104 -0.70 11.33 6.52
CA THR A 104 -0.97 10.29 7.53
C THR A 104 -2.10 9.38 7.09
N PHE A 105 -2.26 8.22 7.73
CA PHE A 105 -3.30 7.24 7.40
C PHE A 105 -4.18 6.98 8.61
N ALA A 106 -5.50 7.03 8.41
CA ALA A 106 -6.49 6.67 9.41
C ALA A 106 -7.27 5.43 8.98
N ALA A 107 -7.61 4.55 9.92
CA ALA A 107 -8.44 3.38 9.69
C ALA A 107 -9.76 3.48 10.45
N GLU A 108 -10.86 3.14 9.79
CA GLU A 108 -12.20 3.08 10.36
C GLU A 108 -12.53 1.65 10.77
N PHE A 109 -13.01 1.50 12.01
CA PHE A 109 -13.56 0.24 12.51
C PHE A 109 -14.97 0.43 13.03
N GLN A 110 -15.81 -0.58 12.84
CA GLN A 110 -17.12 -0.66 13.48
C GLN A 110 -17.10 -1.73 14.57
N ASP A 111 -17.54 -1.38 15.77
CA ASP A 111 -17.70 -2.35 16.85
C ASP A 111 -19.04 -3.12 16.78
N ASP A 112 -19.22 -4.07 17.69
CA ASP A 112 -20.42 -4.91 17.74
C ASP A 112 -21.71 -4.15 18.13
N LEU A 113 -21.59 -2.90 18.64
CA LEU A 113 -22.71 -2.00 18.93
C LEU A 113 -23.04 -1.09 17.73
N GLY A 114 -22.21 -1.12 16.68
CA GLY A 114 -22.34 -0.31 15.48
C GLY A 114 -21.65 1.06 15.58
N GLU A 115 -20.90 1.34 16.65
CA GLU A 115 -20.14 2.60 16.78
C GLU A 115 -18.89 2.56 15.90
N ILE A 116 -18.59 3.70 15.26
CA ILE A 116 -17.43 3.87 14.38
C ILE A 116 -16.27 4.47 15.17
N HIS A 117 -15.12 3.81 15.10
CA HIS A 117 -13.87 4.20 15.74
C HIS A 117 -12.83 4.52 14.67
N LEU A 118 -12.32 5.75 14.71
CA LEU A 118 -11.21 6.19 13.86
C LEU A 118 -9.90 5.97 14.60
N VAL A 119 -8.95 5.31 13.95
CA VAL A 119 -7.62 5.05 14.51
C VAL A 119 -6.57 5.61 13.58
N ASP A 120 -5.75 6.53 14.09
CA ASP A 120 -4.54 6.99 13.43
C ASP A 120 -3.50 5.86 13.44
N LEU A 121 -3.13 5.38 12.26
CA LEU A 121 -2.20 4.27 12.10
C LEU A 121 -0.77 4.66 12.47
N GLU A 122 -0.41 5.95 12.46
CA GLU A 122 0.93 6.39 12.87
C GLU A 122 1.11 6.36 14.41
N SER A 123 0.02 6.18 15.16
CA SER A 123 0.00 6.13 16.62
C SER A 123 0.00 4.72 17.22
N ILE A 124 0.11 3.66 16.39
CA ILE A 124 0.02 2.23 16.78
C ILE A 124 1.33 1.48 16.55
#